data_AF-A0A1Q6LHL3-F1
#
_entry.id   AF-A0A1Q6LHL3-F1
#
_cell.length_a   1.000
_cell.length_b   1.000
_cell.length_c   1.000
_cell.angle_alpha   90.00
_cell.angle_beta   90.00
_cell.angle_gamma   90.00
#
_symmetry.space_group_name_H-M   'P 1'
#
loop_
_entity.id
_entity.type
_entity.pdbx_description
1 polymer ?
#
loop_
_entity_poly.entity_id
_entity_poly.type
_entity_poly.pdbx_seq_one_letter_code
_entity_poly.pdbx_strand_id
1 'polypeptide(L)'
;MITTETRQMSFNDIQDKTKIRYIQILNRLDKPKTAKELAVELFDLEFIPSTERNYTAPRLTELEKMGYVKAIDKKKCEYTGKTVAVYERTENGFIAINMNHIPRID
;
A
#
# COMPACT_ATOMS: atom_id res chain seq x y z
N MET A 1 -7.94 -28.54 16.28
CA MET A 1 -9.00 -28.36 15.27
C MET A 1 -9.24 -26.87 15.15
N ILE A 2 -8.77 -26.22 14.07
CA ILE A 2 -9.10 -24.80 13.82
C ILE A 2 -10.49 -24.82 13.21
N THR A 3 -11.49 -24.33 13.96
CA THR A 3 -12.87 -24.29 13.50
C THR A 3 -13.00 -23.38 12.30
N THR A 4 -13.93 -23.69 11.40
CA THR A 4 -14.28 -22.87 10.23
C THR A 4 -14.55 -21.41 10.61
N GLU A 5 -15.04 -21.16 11.83
CA GLU A 5 -15.24 -19.83 12.41
C GLU A 5 -13.92 -19.05 12.58
N THR A 6 -12.87 -19.65 13.14
CA THR A 6 -11.55 -18.99 13.28
C THR A 6 -10.93 -18.66 11.92
N ARG A 7 -11.17 -19.51 10.90
CA ARG A 7 -10.73 -19.25 9.52
C ARG A 7 -11.49 -18.08 8.90
N GLN A 8 -12.81 -17.99 9.13
CA GLN A 8 -13.64 -16.90 8.62
C GLN A 8 -13.30 -15.56 9.30
N MET A 9 -13.10 -15.55 10.62
CA MET A 9 -12.68 -14.35 11.35
C MET A 9 -11.30 -13.86 10.89
N SER A 10 -10.32 -14.77 10.80
CA SER A 10 -8.99 -14.43 10.27
C SER A 10 -9.05 -13.90 8.84
N PHE A 11 -9.93 -14.46 7.99
CA PHE A 11 -10.12 -13.99 6.62
C PHE A 11 -10.68 -12.56 6.57
N ASN A 12 -11.73 -12.27 7.33
CA ASN A 12 -12.34 -10.94 7.40
C ASN A 12 -11.33 -9.90 7.93
N ASP A 13 -10.62 -10.21 9.03
CA ASP A 13 -9.59 -9.34 9.59
C ASP A 13 -8.46 -9.04 8.59
N ILE A 14 -8.07 -10.03 7.78
CA ILE A 14 -7.07 -9.86 6.73
C ILE A 14 -7.59 -8.95 5.62
N GLN A 15 -8.87 -9.06 5.23
CA GLN A 15 -9.46 -8.18 4.21
C GLN A 15 -9.48 -6.72 4.68
N ASP A 16 -9.87 -6.47 5.93
CA ASP A 16 -9.92 -5.11 6.49
C ASP A 16 -8.52 -4.51 6.64
N LYS A 17 -7.56 -5.28 7.16
CA LYS A 17 -6.15 -4.86 7.23
C LYS A 17 -5.55 -4.61 5.83
N THR A 18 -6.02 -5.32 4.82
CA THR A 18 -5.57 -5.13 3.43
C THR A 18 -6.11 -3.81 2.87
N LYS A 19 -7.39 -3.48 3.12
CA LYS A 19 -7.97 -2.17 2.76
C LYS A 19 -7.27 -1.01 3.46
N ILE A 20 -7.01 -1.13 4.76
CA ILE A 20 -6.27 -0.13 5.54
C ILE A 20 -4.89 0.10 4.93
N ARG A 21 -4.18 -0.96 4.53
CA ARG A 21 -2.84 -0.85 3.95
C ARG A 21 -2.83 -0.15 2.60
N TYR A 22 -3.83 -0.35 1.74
CA TYR A 22 -3.96 0.40 0.49
C TYR A 22 -4.04 1.90 0.76
N ILE A 23 -4.89 2.30 1.70
CA ILE A 23 -5.07 3.71 2.08
C ILE A 23 -3.79 4.29 2.67
N GLN A 24 -3.11 3.56 3.55
CA GLN A 24 -1.82 3.95 4.11
C GLN A 24 -0.77 4.18 3.01
N ILE A 25 -0.62 3.23 2.08
CA ILE A 25 0.32 3.36 0.95
C ILE A 25 -0.04 4.55 0.07
N LEU A 26 -1.32 4.69 -0.28
CA LEU A 26 -1.79 5.82 -1.07
C LEU A 26 -1.46 7.13 -0.37
N ASN A 27 -1.82 7.31 0.90
CA ASN A 27 -1.52 8.51 1.70
C ASN A 27 -0.03 8.85 1.76
N ARG A 28 0.85 7.84 1.78
CA ARG A 28 2.31 8.03 1.78
C ARG A 28 2.93 8.27 0.41
N LEU A 29 2.18 8.20 -0.69
CA LEU A 29 2.63 8.60 -2.03
C LEU A 29 2.38 10.09 -2.30
N ASP A 30 2.77 10.95 -1.37
CA ASP A 30 2.80 12.42 -1.54
C ASP A 30 3.89 12.87 -2.53
N LYS A 31 4.96 12.09 -2.60
CA LYS A 31 6.05 12.19 -3.57
C LYS A 31 6.36 10.81 -4.15
N PRO A 32 6.99 10.72 -5.34
CA PRO A 32 7.33 9.43 -5.92
C PRO A 32 8.29 8.62 -5.04
N LYS A 33 7.95 7.35 -4.77
CA LYS A 33 8.71 6.47 -3.87
C LYS A 33 8.75 5.03 -4.38
N THR A 34 9.78 4.31 -3.97
CA THR A 34 9.86 2.86 -4.17
C THR A 34 9.08 2.12 -3.10
N ALA A 35 8.77 0.85 -3.38
CA ALA A 35 8.15 -0.05 -2.40
C ALA A 35 8.97 -0.16 -1.09
N LYS A 36 10.30 -0.14 -1.17
CA LYS A 36 11.18 -0.23 0.01
C LYS A 36 11.10 1.04 0.85
N GLU A 37 11.14 2.22 0.23
CA GLU A 37 11.00 3.49 0.94
C GLU A 37 9.64 3.61 1.63
N LEU A 38 8.57 3.20 0.95
CA LEU A 38 7.25 3.13 1.57
C LEU A 38 7.21 2.16 2.76
N ALA A 39 7.89 1.01 2.68
CA ALA A 39 7.94 0.07 3.79
C ALA A 39 8.72 0.64 4.99
N VAL A 40 9.78 1.41 4.75
CA VAL A 40 10.49 2.12 5.83
C VAL A 40 9.58 3.15 6.47
N GLU A 41 8.93 4.02 5.70
CA GLU A 41 8.03 5.04 6.27
C GLU A 41 6.86 4.42 7.05
N LEU A 42 6.26 3.34 6.55
CA LEU A 42 5.17 2.65 7.26
C LEU A 42 5.66 1.96 8.54
N PHE A 43 6.91 1.51 8.57
CA PHE A 43 7.51 0.94 9.77
C PHE A 43 7.81 2.02 10.82
N ASP A 44 8.35 3.16 10.40
CA ASP A 44 8.61 4.31 11.28
C ASP A 44 7.33 4.88 11.90
N LEU A 45 6.19 4.71 11.22
CA LEU A 45 4.85 5.06 11.70
C LEU A 45 4.15 3.92 12.48
N GLU A 46 4.86 2.81 12.75
CA GLU A 46 4.36 1.63 13.46
C GLU A 46 3.15 0.94 12.81
N PHE A 47 2.90 1.18 11.51
CA PHE A 47 1.79 0.56 10.77
C PHE A 47 2.10 -0.86 10.29
N ILE A 48 3.38 -1.21 10.17
CA ILE A 48 3.85 -2.55 9.82
C ILE A 48 4.98 -2.96 10.76
N PRO A 49 5.18 -4.27 11.00
CA PRO A 49 6.14 -4.74 12.01
C PRO A 49 7.59 -4.81 11.49
N SER A 50 7.84 -4.54 10.20
CA SER A 50 9.20 -4.56 9.62
C SER A 50 9.27 -3.77 8.31
N THR A 51 10.46 -3.31 7.95
CA THR A 51 10.77 -2.58 6.70
C THR A 51 10.81 -3.48 5.45
N GLU A 52 10.33 -4.71 5.53
CA GLU A 52 10.33 -5.67 4.41
C GLU A 52 9.49 -5.17 3.23
N ARG A 53 10.06 -5.25 2.02
CA ARG A 53 9.41 -4.81 0.78
C ARG A 53 8.06 -5.51 0.55
N ASN A 54 7.90 -6.73 1.06
CA ASN A 54 6.71 -7.56 0.86
C ASN A 54 5.45 -6.98 1.54
N TYR A 55 5.60 -6.03 2.48
CA TYR A 55 4.45 -5.34 3.05
C TYR A 55 3.79 -4.37 2.06
N THR A 56 4.55 -3.80 1.12
CA THR A 56 4.08 -2.74 0.22
C THR A 56 4.00 -3.21 -1.23
N ALA A 57 4.96 -4.01 -1.70
CA ALA A 57 5.10 -4.33 -3.12
C ALA A 57 3.87 -5.03 -3.75
N PRO A 58 3.29 -6.10 -3.15
CA PRO A 58 2.09 -6.71 -3.71
C PRO A 58 0.92 -5.72 -3.80
N ARG A 59 0.81 -4.82 -2.81
CA ARG A 59 -0.27 -3.83 -2.73
C ARG A 59 -0.10 -2.73 -3.77
N LEU A 60 1.14 -2.31 -4.03
CA LEU A 60 1.43 -1.36 -5.12
C LEU A 60 1.05 -1.94 -6.48
N THR A 61 1.34 -3.23 -6.73
CA THR A 61 0.92 -3.90 -7.97
C THR A 61 -0.61 -3.97 -8.10
N GLU A 62 -1.33 -4.19 -7.00
CA GLU A 62 -2.80 -4.19 -6.98
C GLU A 62 -3.35 -2.78 -7.22
N LEU A 63 -2.82 -1.75 -6.53
CA LEU A 63 -3.19 -0.34 -6.73
C LEU A 63 -2.91 0.14 -8.16
N GLU A 64 -1.82 -0.35 -8.78
CA GLU A 64 -1.45 -0.04 -10.16
C GLU A 64 -2.48 -0.64 -11.13
N LYS A 65 -2.89 -1.89 -10.92
CA LYS A 65 -3.97 -2.53 -11.70
C LYS A 65 -5.31 -1.81 -11.55
N MET A 66 -5.58 -1.22 -10.38
CA MET A 66 -6.76 -0.40 -10.13
C MET A 66 -6.65 1.01 -10.71
N GLY A 67 -5.47 1.40 -11.21
CA GLY A 67 -5.23 2.73 -11.77
C GLY A 67 -5.07 3.84 -10.74
N TYR A 68 -4.83 3.52 -9.47
CA TYR A 68 -4.62 4.51 -8.39
C TYR A 68 -3.16 4.96 -8.24
N VAL A 69 -2.22 4.17 -8.73
CA VAL A 69 -0.80 4.48 -8.80
C VAL A 69 -0.24 4.06 -10.15
N LYS A 70 0.92 4.59 -10.53
CA LYS A 70 1.65 4.20 -11.74
C LYS A 70 3.14 4.13 -11.45
N ALA A 71 3.85 3.20 -12.07
CA ALA A 71 5.31 3.24 -12.10
C ALA A 71 5.79 4.33 -13.08
N ILE A 72 6.53 5.32 -12.58
CA ILE A 72 7.01 6.45 -13.40
C ILE A 72 8.48 6.33 -13.79
N ASP A 73 9.27 5.61 -13.00
CA ASP A 73 10.71 5.52 -13.17
C ASP A 73 11.25 4.23 -12.52
N LYS A 74 12.55 3.98 -12.69
CA LYS A 74 13.28 2.89 -12.04
C LYS A 74 14.60 3.41 -11.49
N LYS A 75 14.91 3.09 -10.22
CA LYS A 75 16.22 3.38 -9.61
C LYS A 75 16.89 2.13 -9.06
N LYS A 76 18.22 2.14 -8.95
CA LYS A 76 18.97 1.04 -8.36
C LYS A 76 18.79 1.05 -6.84
N CYS A 77 18.34 -0.05 -6.27
CA CYS A 77 18.23 -0.22 -4.82
C CYS A 77 19.62 -0.45 -4.22
N GLU A 78 20.02 0.41 -3.28
CA GLU A 78 21.34 0.38 -2.64
C GLU A 78 21.56 -0.91 -1.83
N TYR A 79 20.51 -1.44 -1.22
CA TYR A 79 20.57 -2.64 -0.38
C TYR A 79 20.70 -3.96 -1.16
N THR A 80 20.15 -4.02 -2.39
CA THR A 80 20.06 -5.29 -3.14
C THR A 80 20.79 -5.25 -4.48
N GLY A 81 21.23 -4.06 -4.91
CA GLY A 81 21.79 -3.82 -6.25
C GLY A 81 20.79 -3.94 -7.40
N LYS A 82 19.54 -4.30 -7.13
CA LYS A 82 18.49 -4.52 -8.15
C LYS A 82 17.82 -3.21 -8.55
N THR A 83 17.47 -3.10 -9.83
CA THR A 83 16.64 -2.00 -10.33
C THR A 83 15.20 -2.16 -9.84
N VAL A 84 14.67 -1.15 -9.16
CA VAL A 84 13.34 -1.13 -8.55
C VAL A 84 12.50 0.01 -9.11
N ALA A 85 11.20 -0.22 -9.27
CA ALA A 85 10.25 0.79 -9.75
C ALA A 85 9.98 1.87 -8.69
N VAL A 86 9.85 3.10 -9.17
CA VAL A 86 9.38 4.26 -8.43
C VAL A 86 7.93 4.50 -8.81
N TYR A 87 7.06 4.60 -7.82
CA TYR A 87 5.62 4.76 -7.98
C TYR A 87 5.19 6.18 -7.66
N GLU A 88 4.19 6.65 -8.38
CA GLU A 88 3.50 7.92 -8.16
C GLU A 88 1.99 7.68 -8.09
N ARG A 89 1.29 8.52 -7.33
CA ARG A 89 -0.17 8.51 -7.25
C ARG A 89 -0.80 9.10 -8.51
N THR A 90 -1.87 8.50 -9.02
CA THR A 90 -2.64 9.04 -10.16
C THR A 90 -3.76 9.95 -9.66
N GLU A 91 -4.42 10.66 -10.58
CA GLU A 91 -5.65 11.43 -10.30
C GLU A 91 -6.72 10.58 -9.60
N ASN A 92 -6.96 9.36 -10.08
CA ASN A 92 -7.88 8.42 -9.44
C ASN A 92 -7.45 8.06 -8.01
N GLY A 93 -6.14 7.95 -7.76
CA GLY A 93 -5.61 7.74 -6.41
C GLY A 93 -5.84 8.92 -5.48
N PHE A 94 -5.77 10.16 -5.98
CA PHE A 94 -6.16 11.35 -5.21
C PHE A 94 -7.66 11.36 -4.89
N ILE A 95 -8.51 11.06 -5.88
CA ILE A 95 -9.95 10.97 -5.69
C ILE A 95 -10.29 9.88 -4.66
N ALA A 96 -9.66 8.71 -4.74
CA ALA A 96 -9.90 7.59 -3.81
C ALA A 96 -9.57 7.94 -2.35
N ILE A 97 -8.55 8.76 -2.10
CA ILE A 97 -8.26 9.28 -0.75
C ILE A 97 -9.34 10.29 -0.34
N ASN A 98 -9.65 11.25 -1.21
CA ASN A 98 -10.55 12.35 -0.89
C ASN A 98 -12.01 11.90 -0.69
N MET A 99 -12.49 10.90 -1.43
CA MET A 99 -13.83 10.34 -1.26
C MET A 99 -14.03 9.64 0.10
N ASN A 100 -12.95 9.18 0.74
CA ASN A 100 -13.02 8.64 2.10
C ASN A 100 -13.02 9.74 3.19
N HIS A 101 -12.73 11.00 2.84
CA HIS A 101 -12.69 12.13 3.76
C HIS A 101 -13.91 13.04 3.70
N ILE A 102 -14.72 12.97 2.63
CA ILE A 102 -15.98 13.72 2.54
C ILE A 102 -17.11 12.80 3.00
N PRO A 103 -17.81 13.09 4.12
CA PRO A 103 -19.03 12.37 4.42
C PRO A 103 -20.00 12.55 3.25
N ARG A 104 -20.51 11.46 2.68
CA ARG A 104 -21.67 11.53 1.78
C ARG A 104 -22.77 12.26 2.53
N ILE A 105 -23.08 13.46 2.08
CA ILE A 105 -24.31 14.14 2.45
C ILE A 105 -25.38 13.47 1.57
N ASP A 106 -25.96 12.38 2.06
CA ASP A 106 -27.25 11.90 1.56
C ASP A 106 -28.37 12.84 2.06
#